data_AF-Q8SW50-F1
#
_entry.id   AF-Q8SW50-F1
#
_cell.length_a   1.000
_cell.length_b   1.000
_cell.length_c   1.000
_cell.angle_alpha   90.00
_cell.angle_beta   90.00
_cell.angle_gamma   90.00
#
_symmetry.space_group_name_H-M   'P 1'
#
loop_
_entity.id
_entity.type
_entity.pdbx_description
1 polymer ?
#
loop_
_entity_poly.entity_id
_entity_poly.type
_entity_poly.pdbx_seq_one_letter_code
_entity_poly.pdbx_strand_id
1 'polypeptide(L)'
;MEVQAVLGMILLFHPERCSKKPGEKVRKSEFQKEVLKKVYQATPYPTWENKIDIGILISLSPRAVDIWFQNKRHINKGKNQGVDEAVESRTIDLQTIMSIVESTLRY
;
A
#
# COMPACT_ATOMS: atom_id res chain seq x y z
N MET A 1 16.85 14.99 9.53
CA MET A 1 15.62 15.73 9.88
C MET A 1 14.85 16.16 8.63
N GLU A 2 15.52 16.66 7.59
CA GLU A 2 14.85 17.18 6.38
C GLU A 2 13.98 16.14 5.64
N VAL A 3 14.46 14.90 5.46
CA VAL A 3 13.72 13.86 4.73
C VAL A 3 12.38 13.52 5.39
N GLN A 4 12.33 13.43 6.72
CA GLN A 4 11.08 13.17 7.46
C GLN A 4 10.10 14.34 7.35
N ALA A 5 10.60 15.58 7.34
CA ALA A 5 9.77 16.75 7.13
C ALA A 5 9.16 16.74 5.71
N VAL A 6 9.97 16.44 4.68
CA VAL A 6 9.50 16.31 3.30
C VAL A 6 8.45 15.21 3.17
N LEU A 7 8.69 14.04 3.76
CA LEU A 7 7.72 12.94 3.78
C LEU A 7 6.41 13.34 4.49
N GLY A 8 6.52 14.01 5.64
CA GLY A 8 5.37 14.56 6.36
C GLY A 8 4.55 15.51 5.49
N MET A 9 5.22 16.41 4.76
CA MET A 9 4.57 17.36 3.85
C MET A 9 3.85 16.64 2.71
N ILE A 10 4.51 15.72 1.99
CA ILE A 10 3.87 14.94 0.91
C ILE A 10 2.64 14.18 1.44
N LEU A 11 2.75 13.56 2.61
CA LEU A 11 1.64 12.81 3.22
C LEU A 11 0.51 13.70 3.78
N LEU A 12 0.78 14.98 4.08
CA LEU A 12 -0.23 15.96 4.47
C LEU A 12 -0.96 16.50 3.25
N PHE A 13 -0.28 16.62 2.11
CA PHE A 13 -0.88 17.07 0.85
C PHE A 13 -1.70 16.02 0.13
N HIS A 14 -1.82 14.78 0.64
CA HIS A 14 -2.71 13.79 0.04
C HIS A 14 -4.16 14.28 0.12
N PRO A 15 -4.76 14.69 -1.02
CA PRO A 15 -6.00 15.47 -1.04
C PRO A 15 -7.17 14.69 -0.43
N GLU A 16 -7.10 13.35 -0.46
CA GLU A 16 -8.13 12.48 0.11
C GLU A 16 -8.25 12.58 1.64
N ARG A 17 -7.27 13.18 2.35
CA ARG A 17 -7.31 13.33 3.82
C ARG A 17 -8.11 14.54 4.31
N CYS A 18 -8.28 15.61 3.53
CA CYS A 18 -8.71 16.90 4.09
C CYS A 18 -10.18 17.29 3.88
N SER A 19 -10.99 16.56 3.09
CA SER A 19 -12.37 17.01 2.81
C SER A 19 -13.49 16.19 3.44
N LYS A 20 -13.22 15.28 4.38
CA LYS A 20 -14.20 14.26 4.76
C LYS A 20 -14.43 14.17 6.27
N LYS A 21 -15.70 13.99 6.65
CA LYS A 21 -16.16 14.04 8.04
C LYS A 21 -15.58 12.89 8.86
N PRO A 22 -15.37 13.06 10.19
CA PRO A 22 -14.96 11.98 11.06
C PRO A 22 -15.89 10.76 10.91
N GLY A 23 -15.32 9.61 10.56
CA GLY A 23 -16.08 8.36 10.35
C GLY A 23 -16.47 8.06 8.90
N GLU A 24 -16.29 8.99 7.96
CA GLU A 24 -16.55 8.73 6.55
C GLU A 24 -15.47 7.81 5.97
N LYS A 25 -15.86 6.58 5.60
CA LYS A 25 -14.95 5.57 5.06
C LYS A 25 -14.56 5.94 3.63
N VAL A 26 -13.32 6.34 3.42
CA VAL A 26 -12.77 6.54 2.07
C VAL A 26 -12.63 5.17 1.39
N ARG A 27 -13.44 4.94 0.35
CA ARG A 27 -13.32 3.76 -0.49
C ARG A 27 -12.17 3.97 -1.46
N LYS A 28 -11.20 3.06 -1.43
CA LYS A 28 -10.08 3.04 -2.38
C LYS A 28 -10.61 2.88 -3.81
N SER A 29 -10.02 3.62 -4.73
CA SER A 29 -10.25 3.49 -6.18
C SER A 29 -9.95 2.05 -6.66
N GLU A 30 -10.57 1.63 -7.77
CA GLU A 30 -10.22 0.35 -8.41
C GLU A 30 -8.73 0.30 -8.76
N PHE A 31 -8.16 1.41 -9.26
CA PHE A 31 -6.73 1.54 -9.53
C PHE A 31 -5.87 1.25 -8.29
N GLN A 32 -6.15 1.94 -7.17
CA GLN A 32 -5.43 1.74 -5.91
C GLN A 32 -5.51 0.29 -5.44
N LYS A 33 -6.71 -0.32 -5.54
CA LYS A 33 -6.90 -1.72 -5.17
C LYS A 33 -6.11 -2.67 -6.06
N GLU A 34 -6.02 -2.40 -7.36
CA GLU A 34 -5.33 -3.25 -8.31
C GLU A 34 -3.81 -3.21 -8.12
N VAL A 35 -3.24 -2.02 -7.93
CA VAL A 35 -1.82 -1.88 -7.56
C VAL A 35 -1.53 -2.66 -6.28
N LEU A 36 -2.35 -2.48 -5.23
CA LEU A 36 -2.16 -3.18 -3.96
C LEU A 36 -2.22 -4.71 -4.11
N LYS A 37 -3.12 -5.24 -4.95
CA LYS A 37 -3.18 -6.68 -5.26
C LYS A 37 -1.92 -7.17 -5.96
N LYS A 38 -1.45 -6.46 -6.99
CA LYS A 38 -0.24 -6.82 -7.73
C LYS A 38 1.00 -6.79 -6.83
N VAL A 39 1.14 -5.76 -5.98
CA VAL A 39 2.23 -5.71 -5.00
C VAL A 39 2.12 -6.85 -3.99
N TYR A 40 0.91 -7.20 -3.53
CA TYR A 40 0.71 -8.32 -2.61
C TYR A 40 1.15 -9.67 -3.20
N GLN A 41 0.99 -9.86 -4.52
CA GLN A 41 1.49 -11.05 -5.20
C GLN A 41 3.03 -11.12 -5.20
N ALA A 42 3.70 -9.98 -5.24
CA ALA A 42 5.16 -9.90 -5.16
C ALA A 42 5.67 -10.04 -3.71
N THR A 43 5.05 -9.35 -2.75
CA THR A 43 5.35 -9.47 -1.32
C THR A 43 4.09 -9.27 -0.46
N PRO A 44 3.67 -10.29 0.32
CA PRO A 44 2.61 -10.13 1.32
C PRO A 44 3.06 -9.33 2.56
N TYR A 45 4.38 -9.19 2.75
CA TYR A 45 5.03 -8.53 3.89
C TYR A 45 5.97 -7.42 3.41
N PRO A 46 5.43 -6.31 2.88
CA PRO A 46 6.25 -5.17 2.49
C PRO A 46 6.91 -4.52 3.72
N THR A 47 8.13 -4.01 3.53
CA THR A 47 8.83 -3.21 4.54
C THR A 47 8.13 -1.87 4.79
N TRP A 48 8.56 -1.16 5.82
CA TRP A 48 8.03 0.18 6.12
C TRP A 48 8.27 1.17 4.99
N GLU A 49 9.47 1.16 4.41
CA GLU A 49 9.86 1.99 3.25
C GLU A 49 8.93 1.72 2.07
N ASN A 50 8.76 0.45 1.71
CA ASN A 50 7.88 0.06 0.61
C ASN A 50 6.42 0.53 0.81
N LYS A 51 5.92 0.53 2.06
CA LYS A 51 4.57 1.06 2.36
C LYS A 51 4.48 2.56 2.18
N ILE A 52 5.55 3.29 2.48
CA ILE A 52 5.66 4.72 2.19
C ILE A 52 5.64 4.94 0.68
N ASP A 53 6.48 4.23 -0.06
CA ASP A 53 6.62 4.41 -1.51
C ASP A 53 5.32 4.11 -2.24
N ILE A 54 4.68 2.98 -1.92
CA ILE A 54 3.35 2.65 -2.44
C ILE A 54 2.37 3.76 -2.10
N GLY A 55 2.34 4.21 -0.85
CA GLY A 55 1.44 5.26 -0.38
C GLY A 55 1.61 6.57 -1.15
N ILE A 56 2.85 6.98 -1.42
CA ILE A 56 3.15 8.16 -2.24
C ILE A 56 2.64 7.94 -3.67
N LEU A 57 2.97 6.81 -4.28
CA LEU A 57 2.65 6.50 -5.68
C LEU A 57 1.14 6.40 -5.97
N ILE A 58 0.33 5.90 -5.03
CA ILE A 58 -1.12 5.72 -5.22
C ILE A 58 -1.99 6.68 -4.39
N SER A 59 -1.39 7.73 -3.86
CA SER A 59 -2.05 8.76 -3.04
C SER A 59 -2.75 8.23 -1.78
N LEU A 60 -2.19 7.20 -1.14
CA LEU A 60 -2.66 6.64 0.12
C LEU A 60 -1.68 6.92 1.27
N SER A 61 -2.20 6.96 2.48
CA SER A 61 -1.30 7.01 3.64
C SER A 61 -0.60 5.66 3.88
N PRO A 62 0.65 5.65 4.39
CA PRO A 62 1.36 4.41 4.74
C PRO A 62 0.56 3.54 5.70
N ARG A 63 -0.19 4.17 6.62
CA ARG A 63 -1.10 3.47 7.55
C ARG A 63 -2.27 2.79 6.83
N ALA A 64 -2.86 3.44 5.82
CA ALA A 64 -3.94 2.85 5.04
C ALA A 64 -3.44 1.66 4.19
N VAL A 65 -2.21 1.75 3.68
CA VAL A 65 -1.52 0.64 2.99
C VAL A 65 -1.28 -0.50 3.99
N ASP A 66 -0.70 -0.22 5.15
CA ASP A 66 -0.42 -1.21 6.18
C ASP A 66 -1.68 -1.98 6.62
N ILE A 67 -2.76 -1.27 6.96
CA ILE A 67 -4.05 -1.86 7.31
C ILE A 67 -4.58 -2.72 6.17
N TRP A 68 -4.40 -2.29 4.91
CA TRP A 68 -4.85 -3.08 3.76
C TRP A 68 -4.09 -4.41 3.67
N PHE A 69 -2.76 -4.40 3.83
CA PHE A 69 -1.96 -5.63 3.82
C PHE A 69 -2.31 -6.55 4.99
N GLN A 70 -2.50 -6.01 6.19
CA GLN A 70 -2.97 -6.78 7.35
C GLN A 70 -4.30 -7.47 7.05
N ASN A 71 -5.30 -6.72 6.61
CA ASN A 71 -6.61 -7.25 6.26
C ASN A 71 -6.52 -8.29 5.13
N LYS A 72 -5.67 -8.04 4.13
CA LYS A 72 -5.48 -8.95 3.00
C LYS A 72 -4.90 -10.30 3.45
N ARG A 73 -3.92 -10.30 4.36
CA ARG A 73 -3.39 -11.52 4.97
C ARG A 73 -4.43 -12.27 5.80
N HIS A 74 -5.21 -11.55 6.62
CA HIS A 74 -6.30 -12.16 7.40
C HIS A 74 -7.32 -12.88 6.50
N ILE A 75 -7.72 -12.27 5.38
CA ILE A 75 -8.65 -12.88 4.42
C ILE A 75 -8.03 -14.14 3.78
N ASN A 76 -6.75 -14.11 3.44
CA ASN A 76 -6.08 -15.27 2.84
C ASN A 76 -5.87 -16.41 3.84
N LYS A 77 -5.56 -16.12 5.10
CA LYS A 77 -5.45 -17.13 6.17
C LYS A 77 -6.77 -17.85 6.41
N GLY A 78 -7.90 -17.15 6.32
CA GLY A 78 -9.23 -17.77 6.41
C GLY A 78 -9.57 -18.68 5.22
N LYS A 79 -8.95 -18.45 4.05
CA LYS A 79 -9.18 -19.24 2.83
C LYS A 79 -8.23 -20.44 2.71
N ASN A 80 -6.96 -20.27 3.07
CA ASN A 80 -5.93 -21.32 3.01
C ASN A 80 -5.50 -21.70 4.42
N GLN A 81 -6.15 -22.68 5.03
CA GLN A 81 -5.76 -23.27 6.30
C GLN A 81 -4.47 -24.13 6.20
N GLY A 82 -3.50 -23.82 5.33
CA GLY A 82 -2.42 -24.79 5.04
C GLY A 82 -1.12 -24.32 4.41
N VAL A 83 -0.88 -23.03 4.20
CA VAL A 83 0.44 -22.55 3.74
C VAL A 83 0.82 -21.31 4.52
N ASP A 84 1.13 -21.52 5.80
CA ASP A 84 1.97 -20.61 6.60
C ASP A 84 3.42 -20.77 6.10
N GLU A 85 3.67 -20.52 4.81
CA GLU A 85 5.04 -20.27 4.40
C GLU A 85 5.41 -18.96 5.08
N ALA A 86 6.40 -19.04 5.97
CA ALA A 86 7.14 -17.93 6.53
C ALA A 86 7.76 -17.15 5.36
N VAL A 87 6.94 -16.41 4.62
CA VAL A 87 7.39 -15.54 3.55
C VAL A 87 8.00 -14.36 4.26
N GLU A 88 9.30 -14.50 4.53
CA GLU A 88 10.22 -13.46 4.98
C GLU A 88 9.87 -12.12 4.31
N SER A 89 10.03 -11.02 5.03
CA SER A 89 9.81 -9.68 4.48
C SER A 89 10.76 -9.44 3.31
N ARG A 90 10.33 -9.80 2.09
CA ARG A 90 11.12 -9.53 0.90
C ARG A 90 11.07 -8.04 0.65
N THR A 91 12.23 -7.40 0.71
CA THR A 91 12.43 -6.07 0.18
C THR A 91 12.13 -6.13 -1.32
N ILE A 92 11.19 -5.30 -1.75
CA ILE A 92 10.94 -5.07 -3.18
C ILE A 92 11.65 -3.77 -3.55
N ASP A 93 12.41 -3.80 -4.63
CA ASP A 93 13.04 -2.62 -5.20
C ASP A 93 12.01 -1.60 -5.69
N LEU A 94 12.32 -0.31 -5.50
CA LEU A 94 11.48 0.81 -5.92
C LEU A 94 11.08 0.73 -7.39
N GLN A 95 11.97 0.28 -8.27
CA GLN A 95 11.71 0.14 -9.70
C GLN A 95 10.61 -0.89 -9.98
N THR A 96 10.52 -1.93 -9.17
CA THR A 96 9.46 -2.95 -9.30
C THR A 96 8.11 -2.38 -8.90
N ILE A 97 8.06 -1.62 -7.80
CA ILE A 97 6.82 -0.96 -7.36
C ILE A 97 6.36 0.05 -8.43
N MET A 98 7.28 0.86 -8.94
CA MET A 98 7.01 1.84 -9.99
C MET A 98 6.48 1.17 -11.26
N SER A 99 7.11 0.08 -11.71
CA SER A 99 6.65 -0.71 -12.87
C SER A 99 5.24 -1.27 -12.68
N ILE A 100 4.90 -1.77 -11.48
CA ILE A 100 3.55 -2.24 -11.17
C ILE A 100 2.53 -1.11 -11.30
N VAL A 101 2.84 0.08 -10.78
CA VAL A 101 1.97 1.26 -10.83
C VAL A 101 1.76 1.69 -12.28
N GLU A 102 2.83 1.84 -13.05
CA GLU A 102 2.78 2.19 -14.48
C GLU A 102 1.98 1.17 -15.30
N SER A 103 2.18 -0.13 -15.04
CA SER A 103 1.41 -1.20 -15.71
C SER A 103 -0.08 -1.15 -15.42
N THR A 104 -0.47 -0.55 -14.30
CA THR A 104 -1.86 -0.47 -13.86
C THR A 104 -2.54 0.80 -14.37
N LEU A 105 -1.77 1.86 -14.70
CA LEU A 105 -2.29 3.09 -15.32
C LEU A 105 -2.61 2.94 -16.81
N ARG A 106 -2.07 1.92 -17.48
CA ARG A 106 -2.24 1.75 -18.94
C ARG A 106 -3.59 1.15 -19.39
N TYR A 107 -4.56 0.99 -18.49
CA TYR A 107 -5.90 0.47 -18.79
C TYR A 107 -6.96 1.33 -18.09
#